data_AF-A0A5E4XM68-F1
#
_entry.id   AF-A0A5E4XM68-F1
#
_cell.length_a   1.000
_cell.length_b   1.000
_cell.length_c   1.000
_cell.angle_alpha   90.00
_cell.angle_beta   90.00
_cell.angle_gamma   90.00
#
_symmetry.space_group_name_H-M   'P 1'
#
loop_
_entity.id
_entity.type
_entity.pdbx_description
1 polymer ?
#
loop_
_entity_poly.entity_id
_entity_poly.type
_entity_poly.pdbx_seq_one_letter_code
_entity_poly.pdbx_strand_id
1 'polypeptide(L)'
;MRINHAAQICALSPSELEEFVNDWLAQRCKDYHSHELWRGTGDMGRDATGYVTDRRMEGPWDNFQCKQLSSKLSEASAFIELGKIFKHSAEGWFALPRAYFYVAPLGVVRNVRHFVAHPEQFRQAFLDRWDADIAGELVENQIVKLTPEIETKIRSFDFTKVDWLDANRLVNDPSCKPALVAWFGADPGPGPRGVVPDEIQASESAYIGQLLKVYEEKGPGVYPDAAAALACPEFGPHLRAQRTRFFDSVAFDRFYRDSTPDGYLKNFKDEIYHGVLDVHSGAHTRLRSKTAPDGWRIASRTWRPQR
;
A
#
# COMPACT_ATOMS: atom_id res chain seq x y z
N MET A 1 -19.51 -0.32 -14.37
CA MET A 1 -18.44 0.58 -14.86
C MET A 1 -17.23 0.34 -13.98
N ARG A 2 -16.04 0.05 -14.52
CA ARG A 2 -14.84 -0.10 -13.67
C ARG A 2 -14.56 1.25 -13.01
N ILE A 3 -14.42 1.28 -11.69
CA ILE A 3 -14.03 2.49 -10.97
C ILE A 3 -12.63 2.89 -11.43
N ASN A 4 -12.46 4.17 -11.78
CA ASN A 4 -11.17 4.70 -12.20
C ASN A 4 -10.58 5.51 -11.04
N HIS A 5 -9.80 4.83 -10.19
CA HIS A 5 -9.16 5.48 -9.04
C HIS A 5 -8.18 6.58 -9.45
N ALA A 6 -7.54 6.48 -10.62
CA ALA A 6 -6.68 7.54 -11.10
C ALA A 6 -7.47 8.83 -11.36
N ALA A 7 -8.69 8.73 -11.89
CA ALA A 7 -9.58 9.88 -12.05
C ALA A 7 -10.02 10.47 -10.70
N GLN A 8 -10.18 9.66 -9.66
CA GLN A 8 -10.51 10.14 -8.31
C GLN A 8 -9.34 10.90 -7.68
N ILE A 9 -8.10 10.41 -7.81
CA ILE A 9 -6.90 11.16 -7.39
C ILE A 9 -6.81 12.51 -8.14
N CYS A 10 -7.08 12.52 -9.43
CA CYS A 10 -7.11 13.76 -10.23
C CYS A 10 -8.23 14.74 -9.81
N ALA A 11 -9.23 14.29 -9.05
CA ALA A 11 -10.34 15.10 -8.58
C ALA A 11 -10.17 15.62 -7.15
N LEU A 12 -9.13 15.19 -6.42
CA LEU A 12 -8.80 15.73 -5.11
C LEU A 12 -8.52 17.23 -5.17
N SER A 13 -8.74 17.94 -4.08
CA SER A 13 -8.18 19.28 -3.86
C SER A 13 -6.66 19.21 -3.60
N PRO A 14 -5.93 20.34 -3.66
CA PRO A 14 -4.50 20.36 -3.34
C PRO A 14 -4.16 19.80 -1.95
N SER A 15 -4.91 20.20 -0.93
CA SER A 15 -4.69 19.71 0.45
C SER A 15 -5.03 18.22 0.60
N GLU A 16 -6.05 17.73 -0.11
CA GLU A 16 -6.39 16.31 -0.09
C GLU A 16 -5.35 15.47 -0.82
N LEU A 17 -4.71 15.99 -1.88
CA LEU A 17 -3.60 15.28 -2.54
C LEU A 17 -2.43 15.11 -1.57
N GLU A 18 -2.07 16.15 -0.83
CA GLU A 18 -1.00 16.10 0.18
C GLU A 18 -1.29 15.07 1.28
N GLU A 19 -2.52 15.07 1.81
CA GLU A 19 -2.97 14.08 2.80
C GLU A 19 -2.95 12.65 2.24
N PHE A 20 -3.45 12.47 1.02
CA PHE A 20 -3.43 11.18 0.33
C PHE A 20 -2.00 10.65 0.15
N VAL A 21 -1.06 11.51 -0.26
CA VAL A 21 0.36 11.15 -0.39
C VAL A 21 0.96 10.81 0.97
N ASN A 22 0.60 11.53 2.03
CA ASN A 22 1.05 11.23 3.39
C ASN A 22 0.52 9.87 3.88
N ASP A 23 -0.74 9.53 3.62
CA ASP A 23 -1.31 8.22 3.94
C ASP A 23 -0.66 7.08 3.13
N TRP A 24 -0.33 7.34 1.87
CA TRP A 24 0.45 6.41 1.05
C TRP A 24 1.86 6.21 1.61
N LEU A 25 2.54 7.28 2.05
CA LEU A 25 3.86 7.19 2.68
C LEU A 25 3.84 6.39 4.00
N ALA A 26 2.75 6.46 4.77
CA ALA A 26 2.57 5.65 5.98
C ALA A 26 2.66 4.14 5.68
N GLN A 27 2.26 3.71 4.48
CA GLN A 27 2.33 2.32 4.04
C GLN A 27 3.71 1.90 3.50
N ARG A 28 4.66 2.84 3.43
CA ARG A 28 6.03 2.62 2.96
C ARG A 28 7.03 2.43 4.10
N CYS A 29 6.61 1.79 5.19
CA CYS A 29 7.44 1.53 6.38
C CYS A 29 8.71 0.69 6.12
N LYS A 30 8.81 0.04 4.96
CA LYS A 30 10.04 -0.65 4.51
C LYS A 30 11.07 0.31 3.91
N ASP A 31 10.62 1.43 3.36
CA ASP A 31 11.46 2.43 2.71
C ASP A 31 11.82 3.58 3.66
N TYR A 32 10.90 3.91 4.57
CA TYR A 32 11.00 5.05 5.47
C TYR A 32 10.77 4.64 6.93
N HIS A 33 11.64 5.13 7.80
CA HIS A 33 11.51 5.06 9.25
C HIS A 33 10.31 5.90 9.74
N SER A 34 10.13 7.08 9.17
CA SER A 34 9.00 7.97 9.44
C SER A 34 8.72 8.88 8.24
N HIS A 35 7.56 9.53 8.24
CA HIS A 35 7.18 10.50 7.22
C HIS A 35 6.55 11.72 7.89
N GLU A 36 6.51 12.84 7.17
CA GLU A 36 5.97 14.10 7.70
C GLU A 36 5.30 14.91 6.59
N LEU A 37 4.10 15.40 6.91
CA LEU A 37 3.34 16.33 6.11
C LEU A 37 3.63 17.75 6.59
N TRP A 38 4.04 18.60 5.67
CA TRP A 38 4.40 19.98 5.91
C TRP A 38 3.27 20.88 5.42
N ARG A 39 2.84 21.83 6.26
CA ARG A 39 1.76 22.76 5.93
C ARG A 39 2.12 24.19 6.31
N GLY A 40 1.59 25.13 5.54
CA GLY A 40 1.62 26.55 5.84
C GLY A 40 2.88 27.26 5.34
N THR A 41 3.01 28.53 5.72
CA THR A 41 4.10 29.40 5.28
C THR A 41 5.40 28.99 5.99
N GLY A 42 6.26 28.27 5.29
CA GLY A 42 7.51 27.73 5.85
C GLY A 42 7.82 26.30 5.41
N ASP A 43 6.98 25.71 4.55
CA ASP A 43 7.21 24.41 3.92
C ASP A 43 8.54 24.36 3.13
N MET A 44 9.01 25.50 2.61
CA MET A 44 10.28 25.64 1.87
C MET A 44 10.39 24.67 0.68
N GLY A 45 9.26 24.36 0.03
CA GLY A 45 9.20 23.40 -1.09
C GLY A 45 9.16 21.93 -0.66
N ARG A 46 8.63 21.66 0.54
CA ARG A 46 8.40 20.31 1.06
C ARG A 46 6.92 20.17 1.36
N ASP A 47 6.19 19.33 0.64
CA ASP A 47 4.78 19.08 0.97
C ASP A 47 4.67 17.82 1.83
N ALA A 48 5.25 16.71 1.36
CA ALA A 48 5.42 15.49 2.15
C ALA A 48 6.85 14.99 2.05
N THR A 49 7.34 14.38 3.13
CA THR A 49 8.73 13.90 3.23
C THR A 49 8.77 12.49 3.80
N GLY A 50 9.67 11.67 3.25
CA GLY A 50 9.97 10.34 3.76
C GLY A 50 11.37 10.29 4.34
N TYR A 51 11.51 9.97 5.62
CA TYR A 51 12.79 9.87 6.33
C TYR A 51 13.25 8.42 6.38
N VAL A 52 14.43 8.14 5.83
CA VAL A 52 14.97 6.76 5.79
C VAL A 52 15.49 6.32 7.17
N THR A 53 15.83 7.29 8.02
CA THR A 53 16.35 7.06 9.38
C THR A 53 15.73 8.03 10.37
N ASP A 54 15.90 7.76 11.66
CA ASP A 54 15.52 8.64 12.77
C ASP A 54 16.24 10.00 12.75
N ARG A 55 17.34 10.14 11.99
CA ARG A 55 18.06 11.41 11.77
C ARG A 55 17.32 12.41 10.88
N ARG A 56 16.17 12.06 10.31
CA ARG A 56 15.33 12.95 9.49
C ARG A 56 16.13 13.68 8.39
N MET A 57 16.01 15.00 8.27
CA MET A 57 16.71 15.82 7.27
C MET A 57 18.21 16.02 7.52
N GLU A 58 18.74 15.54 8.65
CA GLU A 58 20.19 15.39 8.86
C GLU A 58 20.71 14.04 8.33
N GLY A 59 19.81 13.12 7.98
CA GLY A 59 20.08 11.86 7.30
C GLY A 59 19.48 11.83 5.88
N PRO A 60 19.46 10.66 5.23
CA PRO A 60 18.81 10.51 3.93
C PRO A 60 17.28 10.67 4.04
N TRP A 61 16.72 11.55 3.22
CA TRP A 61 15.30 11.85 3.15
C TRP A 61 14.86 12.07 1.71
N ASP A 62 13.61 11.75 1.38
CA ASP A 62 13.03 12.00 0.05
C ASP A 62 11.95 13.07 0.13
N ASN A 63 11.87 13.92 -0.90
CA ASN A 63 10.87 14.97 -1.01
C ASN A 63 9.76 14.59 -1.99
N PHE A 64 8.50 14.81 -1.60
CA PHE A 64 7.33 14.61 -2.42
C PHE A 64 6.59 15.95 -2.54
N GLN A 65 6.84 16.67 -3.64
CA GLN A 65 6.19 17.94 -3.94
C GLN A 65 4.90 17.67 -4.72
N CYS A 66 3.77 17.88 -4.06
CA CYS A 66 2.41 17.73 -4.58
C CYS A 66 1.99 18.94 -5.42
N LYS A 67 1.46 18.67 -6.62
CA LYS A 67 0.96 19.68 -7.55
C LYS A 67 -0.36 19.23 -8.14
N GLN A 68 -1.43 19.54 -7.43
CA GLN A 68 -2.80 19.36 -7.91
C GLN A 68 -3.20 20.54 -8.80
N LEU A 69 -2.89 20.40 -10.09
CA LEU A 69 -3.08 21.42 -11.11
C LEU A 69 -4.24 21.05 -12.03
N SER A 70 -4.89 22.03 -12.65
CA SER A 70 -5.89 21.82 -13.71
C SER A 70 -5.28 21.38 -15.05
N SER A 71 -3.95 21.31 -15.13
CA SER A 71 -3.19 20.89 -16.31
C SER A 71 -1.94 20.11 -15.89
N LYS A 72 -1.19 19.60 -16.86
CA LYS A 72 0.09 18.92 -16.58
C LYS A 72 1.09 19.90 -15.97
N LEU A 73 1.95 19.41 -15.09
CA LEU A 73 3.05 20.20 -14.53
C LEU A 73 3.90 20.77 -15.66
N SER A 74 3.97 22.10 -15.71
CA SER A 74 4.72 22.84 -16.72
C SER A 74 6.23 22.73 -16.47
N GLU A 75 7.02 23.03 -17.50
CA GLU A 75 8.48 23.09 -17.36
C GLU A 75 8.89 24.17 -16.36
N ALA A 76 8.37 25.40 -16.50
CA ALA A 76 8.68 26.51 -15.59
C ALA A 76 8.38 26.14 -14.14
N SER A 77 7.19 25.58 -13.87
CA SER A 77 6.82 25.13 -12.53
C SER A 77 7.77 24.04 -12.00
N ALA A 78 8.19 23.08 -12.83
CA ALA A 78 9.14 22.06 -12.38
C ALA A 78 10.48 22.69 -11.94
N PHE A 79 11.03 23.61 -12.74
CA PHE A 79 12.26 24.32 -12.41
C PHE A 79 12.13 25.16 -11.12
N ILE A 80 11.01 25.88 -10.96
CA ILE A 80 10.76 26.70 -9.78
C ILE A 80 10.71 25.84 -8.51
N GLU A 81 9.96 24.74 -8.51
CA GLU A 81 9.78 23.94 -7.29
C GLU A 81 11.05 23.22 -6.85
N LEU A 82 11.79 22.61 -7.78
CA LEU A 82 13.08 22.02 -7.44
C LEU A 82 14.15 23.10 -7.15
N GLY A 83 14.01 24.29 -7.77
CA GLY A 83 14.84 25.46 -7.44
C GLY A 83 14.71 25.89 -5.98
N LYS A 84 13.51 25.82 -5.39
CA LYS A 84 13.30 26.09 -3.95
C LYS A 84 14.14 25.17 -3.06
N ILE A 85 14.25 23.88 -3.40
CA ILE A 85 15.09 22.93 -2.67
C ILE A 85 16.56 23.35 -2.67
N PHE A 86 17.10 23.74 -3.83
CA PHE A 86 18.49 24.20 -3.91
C PHE A 86 18.72 25.47 -3.11
N LYS A 87 17.81 26.45 -3.24
CA LYS A 87 17.83 27.71 -2.50
C LYS A 87 17.83 27.46 -0.99
N HIS A 88 16.87 26.70 -0.48
CA HIS A 88 16.74 26.47 0.96
C HIS A 88 17.82 25.53 1.53
N SER A 89 18.33 24.58 0.74
CA SER A 89 19.49 23.80 1.15
C SER A 89 20.77 24.64 1.20
N ALA A 90 20.94 25.61 0.29
CA ALA A 90 22.07 26.54 0.31
C ALA A 90 22.05 27.45 1.56
N GLU A 91 20.86 27.81 2.03
CA GLU A 91 20.64 28.56 3.28
C GLU A 91 20.82 27.72 4.55
N GLY A 92 21.01 26.41 4.42
CA GLY A 92 21.25 25.51 5.55
C GLY A 92 19.99 25.02 6.27
N TRP A 93 18.79 25.24 5.72
CA TRP A 93 17.55 24.73 6.33
C TRP A 93 17.48 23.20 6.35
N PHE A 94 18.08 22.54 5.36
CA PHE A 94 18.17 21.09 5.26
C PHE A 94 19.29 20.64 4.31
N ALA A 95 19.75 19.40 4.48
CA ALA A 95 20.59 18.74 3.48
C ALA A 95 19.77 18.44 2.22
N LEU A 96 20.42 18.30 1.06
CA LEU A 96 19.72 17.90 -0.18
C LEU A 96 19.01 16.55 0.02
N PRO A 97 17.79 16.38 -0.52
CA PRO A 97 17.11 15.10 -0.44
C PRO A 97 17.89 14.03 -1.22
N ARG A 98 17.74 12.77 -0.82
CA ARG A 98 18.21 11.60 -1.56
C ARG A 98 17.46 11.43 -2.88
N ALA A 99 16.16 11.71 -2.89
CA ALA A 99 15.33 11.73 -4.09
C ALA A 99 14.26 12.82 -4.03
N TYR A 100 13.87 13.33 -5.20
CA TYR A 100 12.85 14.36 -5.34
C TYR A 100 11.78 13.90 -6.32
N PHE A 101 10.53 13.87 -5.87
CA PHE A 101 9.38 13.46 -6.67
C PHE A 101 8.42 14.63 -6.89
N TYR A 102 8.12 14.90 -8.15
CA TYR A 102 6.94 15.70 -8.50
C TYR A 102 5.70 14.81 -8.42
N VAL A 103 4.84 14.99 -7.41
CA VAL A 103 3.54 14.32 -7.35
C VAL A 103 2.51 15.15 -8.09
N ALA A 104 2.30 14.84 -9.36
CA ALA A 104 1.42 15.59 -10.27
C ALA A 104 0.40 14.64 -10.89
N PRO A 105 -0.84 14.55 -10.37
CA PRO A 105 -1.81 13.53 -10.81
C PRO A 105 -2.13 13.52 -12.31
N LEU A 106 -2.19 14.69 -12.95
CA LEU A 106 -2.35 14.80 -14.42
C LEU A 106 -1.06 14.50 -15.21
N GLY A 107 0.06 14.31 -14.51
CA GLY A 107 1.40 14.08 -15.04
C GLY A 107 2.14 15.36 -15.40
N VAL A 108 3.30 15.18 -16.02
CA VAL A 108 4.20 16.27 -16.42
C VAL A 108 4.24 16.44 -17.95
N VAL A 109 4.55 17.64 -18.43
CA VAL A 109 4.71 17.92 -19.88
C VAL A 109 5.91 17.17 -20.49
N ARG A 110 5.95 17.07 -21.83
CA ARG A 110 6.99 16.33 -22.56
C ARG A 110 8.40 16.78 -22.20
N ASN A 111 8.64 18.09 -22.07
CA ASN A 111 9.96 18.61 -21.74
C ASN A 111 10.43 18.22 -20.34
N VAL A 112 9.54 18.21 -19.34
CA VAL A 112 9.88 17.71 -18.00
C VAL A 112 10.26 16.23 -18.06
N ARG A 113 9.52 15.40 -18.83
CA ARG A 113 9.89 13.99 -19.04
C ARG A 113 11.26 13.85 -19.71
N HIS A 114 11.56 14.70 -20.68
CA HIS A 114 12.86 14.73 -21.37
C HIS A 114 13.98 15.05 -20.38
N PHE A 115 13.81 16.07 -19.54
CA PHE A 115 14.80 16.43 -18.52
C PHE A 115 15.01 15.32 -17.49
N VAL A 116 13.94 14.70 -16.98
CA VAL A 116 14.03 13.54 -16.08
C VAL A 116 14.75 12.37 -16.74
N ALA A 117 14.52 12.12 -18.04
CA ALA A 117 15.20 11.08 -18.80
C ALA A 117 16.67 11.42 -19.13
N HIS A 118 17.07 12.69 -19.04
CA HIS A 118 18.42 13.18 -19.32
C HIS A 118 18.96 14.04 -18.16
N PRO A 119 19.31 13.42 -17.02
CA PRO A 119 19.69 14.11 -15.78
C PRO A 119 20.75 15.20 -15.94
N GLU A 120 21.81 14.94 -16.71
CA GLU A 120 22.87 15.93 -16.94
C GLU A 120 22.39 17.14 -17.75
N GLN A 121 21.48 16.94 -18.70
CA GLN A 121 20.86 18.06 -19.42
C GLN A 121 19.98 18.88 -18.48
N PHE A 122 19.31 18.24 -17.53
CA PHE A 122 18.49 18.93 -16.53
C PHE A 122 19.36 19.77 -15.59
N ARG A 123 20.43 19.18 -15.05
CA ARG A 123 21.41 19.88 -14.22
C ARG A 123 22.00 21.09 -14.94
N GLN A 124 22.42 20.91 -16.19
CA GLN A 124 23.01 21.99 -16.98
C GLN A 124 21.98 23.09 -17.28
N ALA A 125 20.74 22.72 -17.61
CA ALA A 125 19.66 23.69 -17.81
C ALA A 125 19.39 24.53 -16.55
N PHE A 126 19.47 23.95 -15.36
CA PHE A 126 19.37 24.72 -14.11
C PHE A 126 20.48 25.78 -14.01
N LEU A 127 21.72 25.41 -14.29
CA LEU A 127 22.86 26.33 -14.22
C LEU A 127 22.76 27.46 -15.25
N ASP A 128 22.39 27.11 -16.49
CA ASP A 128 22.38 28.07 -17.59
C ASP A 128 21.19 29.04 -17.52
N ARG A 129 20.05 28.57 -16.98
CA ARG A 129 18.77 29.29 -17.06
C ARG A 129 18.32 29.89 -15.73
N TRP A 130 19.04 29.65 -14.62
CA TRP A 130 18.63 30.10 -13.29
C TRP A 130 18.23 31.57 -13.25
N ASP A 131 19.14 32.45 -13.68
CA ASP A 131 18.95 33.90 -13.55
C ASP A 131 17.87 34.48 -14.45
N ALA A 132 17.54 33.78 -15.54
CA ALA A 132 16.55 34.21 -16.53
C ALA A 132 15.15 33.64 -16.23
N ASP A 133 15.06 32.37 -15.86
CA ASP A 133 13.80 31.62 -15.81
C ASP A 133 13.34 31.28 -14.39
N ILE A 134 14.24 31.32 -13.39
CA ILE A 134 13.97 30.79 -12.02
C ILE A 134 14.07 31.91 -10.97
N ALA A 135 15.11 32.73 -11.04
CA ALA A 135 15.49 33.66 -9.97
C ALA A 135 14.37 34.61 -9.52
N GLY A 136 13.51 35.06 -10.43
CA GLY A 136 12.41 35.98 -10.13
C GLY A 136 11.12 35.32 -9.62
N GLU A 137 11.02 33.99 -9.66
CA GLU A 137 9.79 33.24 -9.40
C GLU A 137 9.86 32.40 -8.11
N LEU A 138 11.02 32.37 -7.43
CA LEU A 138 11.21 31.56 -6.22
C LEU A 138 10.54 32.17 -4.98
N VAL A 139 10.62 33.49 -4.83
CA VAL A 139 10.13 34.21 -3.66
C VAL A 139 9.43 35.48 -4.14
N GLU A 140 8.21 35.71 -3.67
CA GLU A 140 7.43 36.89 -4.01
C GLU A 140 8.22 38.16 -3.68
N ASN A 141 8.30 39.10 -4.63
CA ASN A 141 9.03 40.38 -4.49
C ASN A 141 10.55 40.26 -4.26
N GLN A 142 11.19 39.13 -4.61
CA GLN A 142 12.64 38.97 -4.50
C GLN A 142 13.22 38.26 -5.73
N ILE A 143 14.38 38.73 -6.20
CA ILE A 143 15.18 38.03 -7.22
C ILE A 143 16.31 37.27 -6.53
N VAL A 144 16.23 35.94 -6.54
CA VAL A 144 17.24 35.05 -5.97
C VAL A 144 18.21 34.63 -7.08
N LYS A 145 19.29 35.39 -7.25
CA LYS A 145 20.33 35.10 -8.26
C LYS A 145 21.08 33.79 -7.97
N LEU A 146 21.71 33.22 -9.01
CA LEU A 146 22.54 32.04 -8.88
C LEU A 146 23.81 32.39 -8.09
N THR A 147 23.81 32.12 -6.79
CA THR A 147 24.99 32.32 -5.93
C THR A 147 25.91 31.09 -5.99
N PRO A 148 27.20 31.22 -5.61
CA PRO A 148 28.12 30.07 -5.54
C PRO A 148 27.61 28.93 -4.64
N GLU A 149 26.88 29.25 -3.57
CA GLU A 149 26.29 28.27 -2.66
C GLU A 149 25.17 27.48 -3.35
N ILE A 150 24.26 28.16 -4.05
CA ILE A 150 23.18 27.52 -4.82
C ILE A 150 23.76 26.68 -5.96
N GLU A 151 24.72 27.24 -6.70
CA GLU A 151 25.43 26.52 -7.76
C GLU A 151 26.06 25.23 -7.22
N THR A 152 26.69 25.29 -6.05
CA THR A 152 27.26 24.11 -5.38
C THR A 152 26.19 23.07 -5.05
N LYS A 153 25.00 23.49 -4.60
CA LYS A 153 23.87 22.57 -4.35
C LYS A 153 23.37 21.92 -5.64
N ILE A 154 23.20 22.69 -6.71
CA ILE A 154 22.79 22.14 -8.02
C ILE A 154 23.83 21.13 -8.51
N ARG A 155 25.12 21.44 -8.42
CA ARG A 155 26.19 20.54 -8.90
C ARG A 155 26.35 19.27 -8.05
N SER A 156 26.00 19.32 -6.77
CA SER A 156 26.14 18.17 -5.86
C SER A 156 24.92 17.27 -5.81
N PHE A 157 23.76 17.75 -6.26
CA PHE A 157 22.54 16.96 -6.29
C PHE A 157 22.57 15.89 -7.40
N ASP A 158 22.16 14.67 -7.07
CA ASP A 158 22.04 13.57 -8.02
C ASP A 158 20.73 13.69 -8.80
N PHE A 159 20.78 14.33 -9.98
CA PHE A 159 19.60 14.50 -10.85
C PHE A 159 19.02 13.17 -11.35
N THR A 160 19.72 12.03 -11.23
CA THR A 160 19.15 10.71 -11.54
C THR A 160 18.07 10.29 -10.54
N LYS A 161 17.96 11.02 -9.41
CA LYS A 161 16.98 10.81 -8.34
C LYS A 161 15.80 11.77 -8.41
N VAL A 162 15.62 12.45 -9.55
CA VAL A 162 14.42 13.22 -9.85
C VAL A 162 13.45 12.37 -10.66
N ASP A 163 12.21 12.20 -10.19
CA ASP A 163 11.16 11.53 -10.96
C ASP A 163 9.80 12.20 -10.69
N TRP A 164 8.72 11.67 -11.29
CA TRP A 164 7.36 12.12 -11.03
C TRP A 164 6.42 10.95 -10.74
N LEU A 165 5.37 11.24 -9.99
CA LEU A 165 4.27 10.32 -9.73
C LEU A 165 3.00 10.95 -10.30
N ASP A 166 2.43 10.32 -11.32
CA ASP A 166 1.09 10.63 -11.80
C ASP A 166 0.05 9.71 -11.16
N ALA A 167 -1.24 9.99 -11.38
CA ALA A 167 -2.31 9.23 -10.74
C ALA A 167 -2.26 7.74 -11.11
N ASN A 168 -1.81 7.37 -12.31
CA ASN A 168 -1.69 5.96 -12.67
C ASN A 168 -0.51 5.30 -11.97
N ARG A 169 0.63 5.98 -11.85
CA ARG A 169 1.78 5.47 -11.09
C ARG A 169 1.41 5.26 -9.62
N LEU A 170 0.71 6.22 -9.00
CA LEU A 170 0.22 6.09 -7.63
C LEU A 170 -0.74 4.91 -7.46
N VAL A 171 -1.74 4.76 -8.33
CA VAL A 171 -2.71 3.65 -8.25
C VAL A 171 -2.06 2.28 -8.41
N ASN A 172 -1.00 2.19 -9.22
CA ASN A 172 -0.31 0.94 -9.49
C ASN A 172 0.79 0.61 -8.46
N ASP A 173 1.11 1.54 -7.55
CA ASP A 173 2.03 1.28 -6.46
C ASP A 173 1.36 0.36 -5.41
N PRO A 174 1.95 -0.81 -5.08
CA PRO A 174 1.33 -1.74 -4.15
C PRO A 174 1.06 -1.17 -2.75
N SER A 175 1.88 -0.23 -2.27
CA SER A 175 1.69 0.43 -0.98
C SER A 175 0.54 1.44 -1.01
N CYS A 176 -0.01 1.76 -2.17
CA CYS A 176 -1.14 2.68 -2.30
C CYS A 176 -2.49 2.02 -2.00
N LYS A 177 -2.57 0.68 -1.98
CA LYS A 177 -3.84 -0.02 -1.76
C LYS A 177 -4.60 0.44 -0.50
N PRO A 178 -3.99 0.48 0.71
CA PRO A 178 -4.72 0.91 1.91
C PRO A 178 -5.25 2.35 1.78
N ALA A 179 -4.47 3.27 1.19
CA ALA A 179 -4.90 4.64 0.94
C ALA A 179 -6.08 4.70 -0.05
N LEU A 180 -6.05 3.92 -1.13
CA LEU A 180 -7.17 3.81 -2.07
C LEU A 180 -8.44 3.27 -1.41
N VAL A 181 -8.33 2.29 -0.50
CA VAL A 181 -9.46 1.79 0.28
C VAL A 181 -10.03 2.89 1.19
N ALA A 182 -9.17 3.58 1.94
CA ALA A 182 -9.58 4.62 2.88
C ALA A 182 -10.28 5.80 2.18
N TRP A 183 -9.69 6.30 1.09
CA TRP A 183 -10.15 7.52 0.42
C TRP A 183 -11.30 7.29 -0.55
N PHE A 184 -11.31 6.13 -1.22
CA PHE A 184 -12.21 5.90 -2.36
C PHE A 184 -13.08 4.65 -2.23
N GLY A 185 -12.99 3.92 -1.11
CA GLY A 185 -13.68 2.65 -0.94
C GLY A 185 -13.26 1.62 -1.99
N ALA A 186 -12.00 1.67 -2.42
CA ALA A 186 -11.47 0.73 -3.40
C ALA A 186 -11.63 -0.71 -2.90
N ASP A 187 -11.94 -1.63 -3.81
CA ASP A 187 -11.81 -3.05 -3.52
C ASP A 187 -10.33 -3.42 -3.68
N PRO A 188 -9.62 -3.87 -2.62
CA PRO A 188 -8.23 -4.30 -2.72
C PRO A 188 -8.06 -5.51 -3.66
N GLY A 189 -9.17 -6.16 -4.02
CA GLY A 189 -9.27 -7.29 -4.93
C GLY A 189 -9.33 -8.62 -4.18
N PRO A 190 -9.42 -9.74 -4.91
CA PRO A 190 -9.37 -11.06 -4.28
C PRO A 190 -7.98 -11.32 -3.70
N GLY A 191 -7.96 -11.74 -2.44
CA GLY A 191 -6.73 -12.25 -1.83
C GLY A 191 -6.18 -13.49 -2.55
N PRO A 192 -4.85 -13.73 -2.48
CA PRO A 192 -4.25 -14.92 -3.05
C PRO A 192 -4.75 -16.18 -2.31
N ARG A 193 -4.73 -17.32 -3.01
CA ARG A 193 -4.98 -18.63 -2.39
C ARG A 193 -3.82 -19.00 -1.45
N GLY A 194 -4.14 -19.75 -0.40
CA GLY A 194 -3.13 -20.31 0.49
C GLY A 194 -2.29 -21.37 -0.23
N VAL A 195 -1.00 -21.42 0.10
CA VAL A 195 -0.12 -22.54 -0.28
C VAL A 195 -0.03 -23.46 0.92
N VAL A 196 -0.46 -24.71 0.75
CA VAL A 196 -0.41 -25.74 1.79
C VAL A 196 0.95 -26.43 1.71
N PRO A 197 1.82 -26.34 2.72
CA PRO A 197 3.06 -27.11 2.76
C PRO A 197 2.77 -28.60 2.96
N ASP A 198 3.61 -29.48 2.40
CA ASP A 198 3.46 -30.92 2.60
C ASP A 198 3.60 -31.26 4.09
N GLU A 199 4.65 -30.73 4.72
CA GLU A 199 4.91 -30.87 6.15
C GLU A 199 3.94 -30.05 7.01
N ILE A 200 3.51 -30.65 8.12
CA ILE A 200 2.66 -29.99 9.11
C ILE A 200 3.44 -28.88 9.78
N GLN A 201 2.91 -27.66 9.71
CA GLN A 201 3.55 -26.49 10.30
C GLN A 201 3.14 -26.29 11.76
N ALA A 202 4.04 -25.70 12.56
CA ALA A 202 3.73 -25.34 13.94
C ALA A 202 2.51 -24.40 14.05
N SER A 203 2.32 -23.52 13.05
CA SER A 203 1.21 -22.56 13.00
C SER A 203 -0.17 -23.20 12.91
N GLU A 204 -0.31 -24.38 12.30
CA GLU A 204 -1.58 -25.09 12.15
C GLU A 204 -1.81 -26.17 13.24
N SER A 205 -0.82 -26.41 14.11
CA SER A 205 -0.84 -27.54 15.04
C SER A 205 -2.00 -27.47 16.05
N ALA A 206 -2.32 -26.28 16.56
CA ALA A 206 -3.46 -26.09 17.47
C ALA A 206 -4.81 -26.40 16.77
N TYR A 207 -4.94 -25.96 15.53
CA TYR A 207 -6.13 -26.21 14.71
C TYR A 207 -6.30 -27.69 14.39
N ILE A 208 -5.22 -28.36 13.97
CA ILE A 208 -5.20 -29.80 13.73
C ILE A 208 -5.54 -30.57 15.02
N GLY A 209 -4.95 -30.20 16.16
CA GLY A 209 -5.22 -30.86 17.43
C GLY A 209 -6.71 -30.86 17.82
N GLN A 210 -7.46 -29.80 17.49
CA GLN A 210 -8.91 -29.78 17.70
C GLN A 210 -9.65 -30.73 16.74
N LEU A 211 -9.23 -30.81 15.48
CA LEU A 211 -9.81 -31.74 14.51
C LEU A 211 -9.59 -33.21 14.90
N LEU A 212 -8.40 -33.56 15.41
CA LEU A 212 -8.10 -34.92 15.86
C LEU A 212 -9.06 -35.36 16.97
N LYS A 213 -9.32 -34.49 17.96
CA LYS A 213 -10.32 -34.76 19.00
C LYS A 213 -11.71 -35.02 18.43
N VAL A 214 -12.13 -34.24 17.43
CA VAL A 214 -13.43 -34.44 16.76
C VAL A 214 -13.48 -35.78 16.02
N TYR A 215 -12.38 -36.22 15.41
CA TYR A 215 -12.33 -37.51 14.72
C TYR A 215 -12.39 -38.69 15.71
N GLU A 216 -11.73 -38.58 16.86
CA GLU A 216 -11.82 -39.58 17.95
C GLU A 216 -13.22 -39.65 18.57
N GLU A 217 -13.94 -38.52 18.64
CA GLU A 217 -15.34 -38.52 19.10
C GLU A 217 -16.31 -39.17 18.11
N LYS A 218 -15.99 -39.16 16.80
CA LYS A 218 -16.89 -39.62 15.73
C LYS A 218 -16.63 -41.04 15.24
N GLY A 219 -15.39 -41.52 15.31
CA GLY A 219 -14.99 -42.82 14.77
C GLY A 219 -14.30 -43.70 15.82
N PRO A 220 -14.14 -45.00 15.54
CA PRO A 220 -13.45 -45.93 16.44
C PRO A 220 -11.91 -45.80 16.42
N GLY A 221 -11.36 -44.96 15.54
CA GLY A 221 -9.91 -44.80 15.36
C GLY A 221 -9.26 -43.89 16.41
N VAL A 222 -8.00 -44.18 16.74
CA VAL A 222 -7.13 -43.31 17.56
C VAL A 222 -6.23 -42.53 16.63
N TYR A 223 -6.12 -41.22 16.82
CA TYR A 223 -5.34 -40.33 15.94
C TYR A 223 -4.29 -39.58 16.76
N PRO A 224 -3.16 -40.23 17.11
CA PRO A 224 -2.12 -39.62 17.95
C PRO A 224 -1.44 -38.43 17.26
N ASP A 225 -1.47 -38.38 15.93
CA ASP A 225 -0.89 -37.32 15.12
C ASP A 225 -1.66 -37.09 13.82
N ALA A 226 -1.26 -36.04 13.09
CA ALA A 226 -1.83 -35.69 11.81
C ALA A 226 -1.60 -36.76 10.73
N ALA A 227 -0.49 -37.51 10.79
CA ALA A 227 -0.15 -38.51 9.80
C ALA A 227 -1.13 -39.70 9.86
N ALA A 228 -1.46 -40.17 11.07
CA ALA A 228 -2.47 -41.19 11.30
C ALA A 228 -3.85 -40.77 10.77
N ALA A 229 -4.24 -39.51 11.01
CA ALA A 229 -5.51 -38.99 10.49
C ALA A 229 -5.50 -38.81 8.95
N LEU A 230 -4.37 -38.42 8.35
CA LEU A 230 -4.23 -38.27 6.90
C LEU A 230 -4.28 -39.61 6.15
N ALA A 231 -3.82 -40.70 6.78
CA ALA A 231 -3.85 -42.05 6.25
C ALA A 231 -5.23 -42.71 6.36
N CYS A 232 -6.11 -42.21 7.23
CA CYS A 232 -7.47 -42.72 7.37
C CYS A 232 -8.32 -42.42 6.12
N PRO A 233 -8.94 -43.42 5.48
CA PRO A 233 -9.78 -43.20 4.30
C PRO A 233 -10.98 -42.29 4.56
N GLU A 234 -11.53 -42.32 5.78
CA GLU A 234 -12.70 -41.53 6.16
C GLU A 234 -12.35 -40.07 6.45
N PHE A 235 -11.33 -39.82 7.29
CA PHE A 235 -11.00 -38.45 7.74
C PHE A 235 -9.84 -37.78 6.99
N GLY A 236 -8.98 -38.54 6.31
CA GLY A 236 -7.85 -38.00 5.56
C GLY A 236 -8.25 -36.97 4.50
N PRO A 237 -9.27 -37.23 3.65
CA PRO A 237 -9.77 -36.23 2.71
C PRO A 237 -10.27 -34.96 3.40
N HIS A 238 -10.96 -35.09 4.54
CA HIS A 238 -11.45 -33.94 5.30
C HIS A 238 -10.29 -33.14 5.91
N LEU A 239 -9.30 -33.79 6.53
CA LEU A 239 -8.14 -33.10 7.09
C LEU A 239 -7.35 -32.35 6.01
N ARG A 240 -7.15 -32.92 4.82
CA ARG A 240 -6.55 -32.20 3.68
C ARG A 240 -7.34 -30.94 3.31
N ALA A 241 -8.66 -31.04 3.21
CA ALA A 241 -9.51 -29.89 2.93
C ALA A 241 -9.44 -28.81 4.02
N GLN A 242 -9.35 -29.21 5.30
CA GLN A 242 -9.21 -28.26 6.41
C GLN A 242 -7.84 -27.58 6.42
N ARG A 243 -6.75 -28.29 6.08
CA ARG A 243 -5.43 -27.67 5.88
C ARG A 243 -5.48 -26.62 4.77
N THR A 244 -6.11 -26.93 3.63
CA THR A 244 -6.33 -25.93 2.57
C THR A 244 -7.05 -24.69 3.07
N ARG A 245 -8.14 -24.87 3.85
CA ARG A 245 -8.90 -23.75 4.41
C ARG A 245 -8.09 -22.92 5.41
N PHE A 246 -7.26 -23.58 6.22
CA PHE A 246 -6.37 -22.89 7.17
C PHE A 246 -5.36 -22.00 6.44
N PHE A 247 -4.68 -22.51 5.42
CA PHE A 247 -3.71 -21.70 4.68
C PHE A 247 -4.39 -20.65 3.79
N ASP A 248 -5.59 -20.92 3.28
CA ASP A 248 -6.43 -19.90 2.63
C ASP A 248 -6.77 -18.76 3.61
N SER A 249 -7.13 -19.05 4.86
CA SER A 249 -7.41 -18.00 5.85
C SER A 249 -6.16 -17.22 6.27
N VAL A 250 -5.00 -17.87 6.36
CA VAL A 250 -3.72 -17.19 6.62
C VAL A 250 -3.35 -16.25 5.46
N ALA A 251 -3.54 -16.70 4.21
CA ALA A 251 -3.29 -15.87 3.03
C ALA A 251 -4.25 -14.70 2.93
N PHE A 252 -5.54 -14.93 3.22
CA PHE A 252 -6.57 -13.90 3.35
C PHE A 252 -6.17 -12.85 4.38
N ASP A 253 -5.82 -13.29 5.59
CA ASP A 253 -5.44 -12.41 6.69
C ASP A 253 -4.29 -11.48 6.33
N ARG A 254 -3.21 -12.05 5.79
CA ARG A 254 -2.05 -11.26 5.38
C ARG A 254 -2.41 -10.25 4.29
N PHE A 255 -3.15 -10.67 3.27
CA PHE A 255 -3.49 -9.82 2.14
C PHE A 255 -4.36 -8.63 2.56
N TYR A 256 -5.45 -8.87 3.28
CA TYR A 256 -6.36 -7.80 3.67
C TYR A 256 -5.74 -6.92 4.76
N ARG A 257 -4.90 -7.45 5.65
CA ARG A 257 -4.12 -6.63 6.59
C ARG A 257 -3.22 -5.64 5.84
N ASP A 258 -2.54 -6.10 4.78
CA ASP A 258 -1.59 -5.27 4.04
C ASP A 258 -2.25 -4.37 2.99
N SER A 259 -3.54 -4.57 2.69
CA SER A 259 -4.26 -3.87 1.61
C SER A 259 -5.43 -3.01 2.09
N THR A 260 -5.75 -3.02 3.40
CA THR A 260 -6.85 -2.24 3.99
C THR A 260 -6.33 -1.40 5.16
N PRO A 261 -7.06 -0.35 5.57
CA PRO A 261 -6.68 0.47 6.71
C PRO A 261 -6.62 -0.32 8.02
N ASP A 262 -5.88 0.20 9.00
CA ASP A 262 -5.80 -0.39 10.32
C ASP A 262 -7.19 -0.56 10.95
N GLY A 263 -7.41 -1.71 11.59
CA GLY A 263 -8.68 -2.06 12.22
C GLY A 263 -9.76 -2.58 11.27
N TYR A 264 -9.67 -2.36 9.95
CA TYR A 264 -10.69 -2.80 9.00
C TYR A 264 -10.88 -4.32 9.01
N LEU A 265 -9.79 -5.08 8.86
CA LEU A 265 -9.82 -6.54 8.93
C LEU A 265 -10.25 -7.06 10.31
N LYS A 266 -9.88 -6.36 11.39
CA LYS A 266 -10.26 -6.76 12.75
C LYS A 266 -11.78 -6.67 12.93
N ASN A 267 -12.37 -5.53 12.58
CA ASN A 267 -13.81 -5.32 12.67
C ASN A 267 -14.58 -6.34 11.83
N PHE A 268 -14.12 -6.60 10.60
CA PHE A 268 -14.68 -7.64 9.75
C PHE A 268 -14.67 -9.03 10.42
N LYS A 269 -13.55 -9.42 11.05
CA LYS A 269 -13.46 -10.69 11.78
C LYS A 269 -14.40 -10.75 12.97
N ASP A 270 -14.54 -9.66 13.71
CA ASP A 270 -15.45 -9.57 14.86
C ASP A 270 -16.91 -9.74 14.40
N GLU A 271 -17.31 -9.12 13.27
CA GLU A 271 -18.64 -9.30 12.68
C GLU A 271 -18.91 -10.76 12.28
N ILE A 272 -17.95 -11.42 11.61
CA ILE A 272 -18.07 -12.83 11.26
C ILE A 272 -18.15 -13.71 12.51
N TYR A 273 -17.32 -13.43 13.52
CA TYR A 273 -17.33 -14.15 14.79
C TYR A 273 -18.71 -14.06 15.47
N HIS A 274 -19.26 -12.85 15.60
CA HIS A 274 -20.60 -12.64 16.18
C HIS A 274 -21.70 -13.32 15.36
N GLY A 275 -21.58 -13.36 14.04
CA GLY A 275 -22.53 -14.07 13.17
C GLY A 275 -22.57 -15.59 13.35
N VAL A 276 -21.48 -16.21 13.82
CA VAL A 276 -21.41 -17.66 14.04
C VAL A 276 -21.54 -18.04 15.52
N LEU A 277 -21.32 -17.09 16.44
CA LEU A 277 -21.32 -17.31 17.88
C LEU A 277 -22.62 -17.91 18.40
N ASP A 278 -23.77 -17.43 17.91
CA ASP A 278 -25.09 -17.93 18.33
C ASP A 278 -25.32 -19.38 17.91
N VAL A 279 -24.93 -19.73 16.69
CA VAL A 279 -25.01 -21.12 16.18
C VAL A 279 -24.07 -22.03 16.96
N HIS A 280 -22.85 -21.58 17.23
CA HIS A 280 -21.89 -22.33 18.04
C HIS A 280 -22.44 -22.58 19.46
N SER A 281 -23.00 -21.55 20.10
CA SER A 281 -23.48 -21.60 21.49
C SER A 281 -24.83 -22.29 21.65
N GLY A 282 -25.53 -22.57 20.54
CA GLY A 282 -26.80 -23.28 20.53
C GLY A 282 -26.70 -24.74 20.99
N ALA A 283 -27.84 -25.33 21.36
CA ALA A 283 -27.92 -26.74 21.68
C ALA A 283 -27.79 -27.59 20.40
N HIS A 284 -26.75 -28.43 20.35
CA HIS A 284 -26.51 -29.34 19.21
C HIS A 284 -26.98 -30.75 19.54
N THR A 285 -28.00 -31.24 18.82
CA THR A 285 -28.42 -32.63 18.92
C THR A 285 -27.34 -33.52 18.32
N ARG A 286 -26.63 -34.29 19.16
CA ARG A 286 -25.67 -35.30 18.68
C ARG A 286 -26.44 -36.36 17.88
N LEU A 287 -26.35 -36.31 16.54
CA LEU A 287 -26.71 -37.44 15.68
C LEU A 287 -25.65 -38.53 15.88
N ARG A 288 -25.74 -39.28 16.99
CA ARG A 288 -25.15 -40.62 17.06
C ARG A 288 -25.92 -41.46 16.05
N SER A 289 -25.21 -42.05 15.09
CA SER A 289 -25.76 -42.97 14.11
C SER A 289 -26.62 -44.04 14.81
N LYS A 290 -27.94 -43.83 14.83
CA LYS A 290 -28.86 -44.95 14.85
C LYS A 290 -28.82 -45.50 13.43
N THR A 291 -28.30 -46.73 13.32
CA THR A 291 -28.55 -47.71 12.26
C THR A 291 -29.39 -47.19 11.10
N ALA A 292 -28.80 -47.17 9.90
CA ALA A 292 -29.48 -46.82 8.67
C ALA A 292 -30.86 -47.50 8.57
N PRO A 293 -31.92 -46.73 8.32
CA PRO A 293 -33.04 -47.19 7.51
C PRO A 293 -32.85 -46.65 6.10
N ASP A 294 -33.06 -47.52 5.12
CA ASP A 294 -32.94 -47.25 3.70
C ASP A 294 -33.57 -45.93 3.25
N GLY A 295 -32.86 -45.24 2.36
CA GLY A 295 -33.48 -44.29 1.42
C GLY A 295 -33.27 -42.81 1.74
N TRP A 296 -32.13 -42.26 1.33
CA TRP A 296 -32.05 -40.84 0.96
C TRP A 296 -31.32 -40.70 -0.38
N ARG A 297 -32.12 -40.56 -1.45
CA ARG A 297 -31.66 -40.10 -2.76
C ARG A 297 -31.23 -38.65 -2.63
N ILE A 298 -30.00 -38.33 -3.04
CA ILE A 298 -29.52 -36.95 -3.17
C ILE A 298 -30.26 -36.32 -4.35
N ALA A 299 -31.25 -35.47 -4.06
CA ALA A 299 -31.81 -34.55 -5.05
C ALA A 299 -30.84 -33.38 -5.21
N SER A 300 -30.14 -33.34 -6.34
CA SER A 300 -29.39 -32.18 -6.80
C SER A 300 -30.33 -30.99 -6.98
N ARG A 301 -30.30 -30.02 -6.07
CA ARG A 301 -30.88 -28.70 -6.30
C ARG A 301 -29.79 -27.74 -6.75
N THR A 302 -29.74 -27.53 -8.06
CA THR A 302 -29.09 -26.39 -8.71
C THR A 302 -29.63 -25.08 -8.13
N TRP A 303 -28.73 -24.25 -7.60
CA TRP A 303 -29.03 -22.86 -7.24
C TRP A 303 -29.18 -22.03 -8.52
N ARG A 304 -30.32 -21.36 -8.70
CA ARG A 304 -30.51 -20.28 -9.68
C ARG A 304 -30.71 -18.98 -8.91
N PRO A 305 -30.01 -17.89 -9.25
CA PRO A 305 -30.32 -16.58 -8.70
C PRO A 305 -31.61 -16.04 -9.32
N GLN A 306 -32.51 -15.54 -8.49
CA GLN A 306 -33.65 -14.73 -8.93
C GLN A 306 -33.16 -13.36 -9.38
N ARG A 307 -33.83 -12.83 -10.41
CA ARG A 307 -33.58 -11.54 -11.06
C ARG A 307 -33.97 -10.37 -10.18
#